data_AF-A0A7Z7HVJ0-F1
#
_entry.id   AF-A0A7Z7HVJ0-F1
#
_cell.length_a   1.000
_cell.length_b   1.000
_cell.length_c   1.000
_cell.angle_alpha   90.00
_cell.angle_beta   90.00
_cell.angle_gamma   90.00
#
_symmetry.space_group_name_H-M   'P 1'
#
loop_
_entity.id
_entity.type
_entity.pdbx_description
1 polymer ?
#
loop_
_entity_poly.entity_id
_entity_poly.type
_entity_poly.pdbx_seq_one_letter_code
_entity_poly.pdbx_strand_id
1 'polypeptide(L)'
;MGNVNHILPPGAVCHNCNQYFARKVERPLLESPIFRHLRAGMQVPSKRGRVPAWNASDGLDLPGKRLMGRFLGKVGLEVLVHKTQEVSSWNTEIVEQSALDELRRHVRFNEGEDWPFIARTLHPVNEVFNDGTESYEILHELDMIITDYSEYYSVVSIFGVELTLNIGGRTIEGFEQWLATNNGASPLYTGKNA
;
A
#
# COMPACT_ATOMS: atom_id res chain seq x y z
N MET A 1 10.06 4.66 -7.43
CA MET A 1 8.77 4.03 -7.18
C MET A 1 7.68 4.73 -7.98
N GLY A 2 7.42 4.18 -9.16
CA GLY A 2 6.15 4.33 -9.84
C GLY A 2 5.73 2.92 -10.22
N ASN A 3 4.50 2.53 -9.95
CA ASN A 3 4.01 1.23 -10.36
C ASN A 3 4.01 1.15 -11.89
N VAL A 4 4.75 0.20 -12.45
CA VAL A 4 4.80 -0.09 -13.90
C VAL A 4 4.12 -1.42 -14.25
N ASN A 5 3.80 -2.23 -13.23
CA ASN A 5 3.24 -3.57 -13.39
C ASN A 5 1.71 -3.57 -13.18
N HIS A 6 1.20 -2.78 -12.23
CA HIS A 6 -0.24 -2.61 -12.01
C HIS A 6 -0.65 -1.20 -12.43
N ILE A 7 -0.87 -1.03 -13.74
CA ILE A 7 -1.33 0.23 -14.34
C ILE A 7 -2.86 0.20 -14.41
N LEU A 8 -3.52 1.13 -13.71
CA LEU A 8 -4.97 1.27 -13.77
C LEU A 8 -5.42 1.86 -15.10
N PRO A 9 -6.59 1.45 -15.62
CA PRO A 9 -7.12 2.00 -16.86
C PRO A 9 -7.45 3.50 -16.73
N PRO A 10 -7.42 4.26 -17.85
CA PRO A 10 -7.89 5.64 -17.86
C PRO A 10 -9.30 5.76 -17.28
N GLY A 11 -9.51 6.72 -16.39
CA GLY A 11 -10.80 6.95 -15.72
C GLY A 11 -10.96 6.26 -14.36
N ALA A 12 -10.06 5.34 -13.97
CA ALA A 12 -10.01 4.76 -12.62
C ALA A 12 -9.76 5.81 -11.53
N VAL A 13 -8.93 6.81 -11.84
CA VAL A 13 -8.62 7.93 -10.95
C VAL A 13 -8.71 9.23 -11.73
N CYS A 14 -9.46 10.20 -11.21
CA CYS A 14 -9.60 11.51 -11.84
C CYS A 14 -8.23 12.23 -11.91
N HIS A 15 -7.98 13.04 -12.95
CA HIS A 15 -6.69 13.75 -13.10
C HIS A 15 -6.34 14.60 -11.86
N ASN A 16 -7.31 15.37 -11.35
CA ASN A 16 -7.14 16.22 -10.17
C ASN A 16 -6.83 15.39 -8.91
N CYS A 17 -7.44 14.20 -8.79
CA CYS A 17 -7.24 13.26 -7.70
C CYS A 17 -5.82 12.70 -7.74
N ASN A 18 -5.39 12.24 -8.92
CA ASN A 18 -4.05 11.72 -9.14
C ASN A 18 -2.97 12.79 -8.85
N GLN A 19 -3.18 14.03 -9.33
CA GLN A 19 -2.28 15.15 -9.03
C GLN A 19 -2.24 15.48 -7.54
N TYR A 20 -3.40 15.43 -6.87
CA TYR A 20 -3.50 15.62 -5.43
C TYR A 20 -2.68 14.56 -4.69
N PHE A 21 -2.90 13.27 -4.97
CA PHE A 21 -2.20 12.18 -4.31
C PHE A 21 -0.68 12.25 -4.50
N ALA A 22 -0.23 12.53 -5.72
CA ALA A 22 1.19 12.72 -6.00
C ALA A 22 1.80 13.83 -5.12
N ARG A 23 1.09 14.94 -4.91
CA ARG A 23 1.62 16.11 -4.19
C ARG A 23 1.44 16.04 -2.67
N LYS A 24 0.36 15.43 -2.18
CA LYS A 24 -0.09 15.52 -0.78
C LYS A 24 -0.02 14.20 0.00
N VAL A 25 0.27 13.10 -0.68
CA VAL A 25 0.37 11.76 -0.08
C VAL A 25 1.70 11.10 -0.47
N GLU A 26 1.89 10.81 -1.76
CA GLU A 26 3.05 10.03 -2.24
C GLU A 26 4.37 10.78 -2.05
N ARG A 27 4.45 12.04 -2.51
CA ARG A 27 5.69 12.80 -2.41
C ARG A 27 6.14 12.99 -0.96
N PRO A 28 5.30 13.47 -0.02
CA PRO A 28 5.69 13.59 1.38
C PRO A 28 6.16 12.26 1.99
N LEU A 29 5.55 11.13 1.61
CA LEU A 29 5.98 9.81 2.07
C LEU A 29 7.36 9.45 1.51
N LEU A 30 7.54 9.56 0.20
CA LEU A 30 8.78 9.17 -0.50
C LEU A 30 9.96 10.10 -0.19
N GLU A 31 9.69 11.32 0.28
CA GLU A 31 10.68 12.28 0.77
C GLU A 31 10.97 12.14 2.26
N SER A 32 10.28 11.23 2.99
CA SER A 32 10.58 10.98 4.40
C SER A 32 11.98 10.38 4.59
N PRO A 33 12.62 10.60 5.76
CA PRO A 33 13.98 10.12 6.00
C PRO A 33 14.15 8.62 5.75
N ILE A 34 13.29 7.78 6.33
CA ILE A 34 13.38 6.33 6.14
C ILE A 34 13.19 5.90 4.68
N PHE A 35 12.22 6.46 3.95
CA PHE A 35 11.99 6.08 2.55
C PHE A 35 13.11 6.56 1.64
N ARG A 36 13.70 7.73 1.91
CA ARG A 36 14.90 8.19 1.22
C ARG A 36 16.08 7.26 1.48
N HIS A 37 16.29 6.86 2.74
CA HIS A 37 17.35 5.92 3.13
C HIS A 37 17.20 4.59 2.38
N LEU A 38 16.03 3.95 2.50
CA LEU A 38 15.75 2.65 1.87
C LEU A 38 15.92 2.71 0.35
N ARG A 39 15.38 3.75 -0.29
CA ARG A 39 15.50 3.92 -1.74
C ARG A 39 16.92 4.24 -2.20
N ALA A 40 17.71 4.96 -1.41
CA ALA A 40 19.11 5.21 -1.71
C ALA A 40 19.94 3.93 -1.58
N GLY A 41 19.72 3.15 -0.51
CA GLY A 41 20.39 1.86 -0.29
C GLY A 41 20.08 0.85 -1.39
N MET A 42 18.80 0.70 -1.74
CA MET A 42 18.31 -0.25 -2.74
C MET A 42 18.35 0.29 -4.18
N GLN A 43 19.01 1.44 -4.41
CA GLN A 43 19.13 2.07 -5.74
C GLN A 43 17.78 2.26 -6.48
N VAL A 44 16.70 2.56 -5.76
CA VAL A 44 15.34 2.64 -6.34
C VAL A 44 15.07 4.03 -6.95
N PRO A 45 15.01 4.15 -8.29
CA PRO A 45 14.86 5.43 -8.94
C PRO A 45 13.44 5.99 -8.80
N SER A 46 13.32 7.31 -8.93
CA SER A 46 12.05 7.98 -9.21
C SER A 46 11.55 7.65 -10.63
N LYS A 47 10.31 8.02 -10.97
CA LYS A 47 9.79 7.94 -12.35
C LYS A 47 10.65 8.69 -13.38
N ARG A 48 11.53 9.61 -12.93
CA ARG A 48 12.48 10.35 -13.75
C ARG A 48 13.88 9.73 -13.80
N GLY A 49 14.05 8.48 -13.34
CA GLY A 49 15.33 7.77 -13.34
C GLY A 49 16.33 8.22 -12.27
N ARG A 50 15.94 9.12 -11.35
CA ARG A 50 16.85 9.64 -10.31
C ARG A 50 16.70 8.89 -9.00
N VAL A 51 17.79 8.33 -8.48
CA VAL A 51 17.91 7.78 -7.12
C VAL A 51 18.05 8.94 -6.13
N PRO A 52 17.35 8.94 -4.98
CA PRO A 52 17.50 10.00 -4.00
C PRO A 52 18.88 9.95 -3.33
N ALA A 53 19.46 11.11 -3.04
CA ALA A 53 20.59 11.17 -2.12
C ALA A 53 20.09 10.99 -0.68
N TRP A 54 20.91 10.36 0.16
CA TRP A 54 20.69 10.26 1.60
C TRP A 54 22.03 10.31 2.31
N ASN A 55 22.07 11.01 3.45
CA ASN A 55 23.21 11.04 4.35
C ASN A 55 22.71 10.83 5.80
N ALA A 56 23.64 10.50 6.70
CA ALA A 56 23.29 10.20 8.09
C ALA A 56 22.57 11.35 8.81
N SER A 57 22.79 12.61 8.41
CA SER A 57 22.11 13.77 9.03
C SER A 57 20.65 13.94 8.60
N ASP A 58 20.20 13.25 7.54
CA ASP A 58 18.79 13.22 7.15
C ASP A 58 17.92 12.41 8.13
N GLY A 59 18.52 11.52 8.93
CA GLY A 59 17.84 10.68 9.91
C GLY A 59 17.14 9.45 9.32
N LEU A 60 16.38 8.76 10.17
CA LEU A 60 15.61 7.55 9.86
C LEU A 60 14.16 7.61 10.35
N ASP A 61 13.66 8.82 10.60
CA ASP A 61 12.30 9.01 11.11
C ASP A 61 11.27 8.38 10.19
N LEU A 62 10.33 7.67 10.81
CA LEU A 62 9.19 7.10 10.13
C LEU A 62 8.20 8.22 9.74
N PRO A 63 7.48 8.07 8.62
CA PRO A 63 6.36 8.95 8.32
C PRO A 63 5.34 8.93 9.45
N GLY A 64 4.70 10.08 9.72
CA GLY A 64 3.63 10.14 10.70
C GLY A 64 2.50 9.16 10.36
N LYS A 65 1.89 8.55 11.38
CA LYS A 65 0.85 7.52 11.24
C LYS A 65 -0.27 7.94 10.29
N ARG A 66 -0.73 9.19 10.41
CA ARG A 66 -1.75 9.77 9.53
C ARG A 66 -1.35 9.79 8.05
N LEU A 67 -0.10 10.16 7.74
CA LEU A 67 0.40 10.13 6.36
C LEU A 67 0.47 8.70 5.83
N MET A 68 0.90 7.76 6.68
CA MET A 68 0.94 6.34 6.32
C MET A 68 -0.46 5.78 6.07
N GLY A 69 -1.44 6.03 6.95
CA GLY A 69 -2.83 5.61 6.78
C GLY A 69 -3.45 6.16 5.48
N ARG A 70 -3.17 7.42 5.14
CA ARG A 70 -3.60 8.00 3.85
C ARG A 70 -2.95 7.34 2.65
N PHE A 71 -1.66 7.02 2.73
CA PHE A 71 -0.97 6.31 1.67
C PHE A 71 -1.49 4.89 1.49
N LEU A 72 -1.62 4.13 2.58
CA LEU A 72 -2.13 2.77 2.57
C LEU A 72 -3.60 2.71 2.11
N GLY A 73 -4.43 3.66 2.54
CA GLY A 73 -5.80 3.79 2.05
C GLY A 73 -5.89 4.07 0.56
N LYS A 74 -4.99 4.92 0.03
CA LYS A 74 -4.86 5.11 -1.42
C LYS A 74 -4.49 3.81 -2.12
N VAL A 75 -3.46 3.12 -1.64
CA VAL A 75 -3.03 1.83 -2.19
C VAL A 75 -4.20 0.84 -2.18
N GLY A 76 -4.93 0.71 -1.07
CA GLY A 76 -6.07 -0.19 -0.97
C GLY A 76 -7.18 0.11 -1.98
N LEU A 77 -7.50 1.39 -2.22
CA LEU A 77 -8.45 1.77 -3.28
C LEU A 77 -7.93 1.42 -4.68
N GLU A 78 -6.63 1.62 -4.94
CA GLU A 78 -6.01 1.26 -6.22
C GLU A 78 -5.98 -0.26 -6.44
N VAL A 79 -5.72 -1.05 -5.40
CA VAL A 79 -5.75 -2.51 -5.47
C VAL A 79 -7.17 -3.03 -5.66
N LEU A 80 -8.16 -2.46 -4.96
CA LEU A 80 -9.56 -2.82 -5.15
C LEU A 80 -10.00 -2.60 -6.60
N VAL A 81 -9.65 -1.44 -7.17
CA VAL A 81 -9.91 -1.13 -8.58
C VAL A 81 -9.19 -2.12 -9.50
N HIS A 82 -7.91 -2.40 -9.24
CA HIS A 82 -7.14 -3.32 -10.07
C HIS A 82 -7.75 -4.72 -10.10
N LYS A 83 -8.18 -5.25 -8.95
CA LYS A 83 -8.78 -6.59 -8.84
C LYS A 83 -10.17 -6.71 -9.46
N THR A 84 -10.88 -5.60 -9.59
CA THR A 84 -12.27 -5.57 -10.10
C THR A 84 -12.39 -5.04 -11.52
N GLN A 85 -11.27 -4.65 -12.17
CA GLN A 85 -11.28 -3.95 -13.45
C GLN A 85 -11.93 -4.73 -14.62
N GLU A 86 -12.03 -6.06 -14.50
CA GLU A 86 -12.66 -6.94 -15.50
C GLU A 86 -14.16 -7.14 -15.25
N VAL A 87 -14.71 -6.67 -14.11
CA VAL A 87 -16.12 -6.80 -13.77
C VAL A 87 -16.93 -5.70 -14.48
N SER A 88 -18.00 -6.06 -15.18
CA SER A 88 -18.85 -5.06 -15.84
C SER A 88 -19.33 -3.98 -14.85
N SER A 89 -19.22 -2.70 -15.24
CA SER A 89 -19.63 -1.54 -14.42
C SER A 89 -18.87 -1.34 -13.11
N TRP A 90 -17.74 -2.02 -12.89
CA TRP A 90 -16.94 -1.93 -11.65
C TRP A 90 -16.67 -0.49 -11.20
N ASN A 91 -16.40 0.42 -12.14
CA ASN A 91 -16.00 1.79 -11.81
C ASN A 91 -17.16 2.55 -11.16
N THR A 92 -18.36 2.41 -11.72
CA THR A 92 -19.56 3.02 -11.14
C THR A 92 -19.82 2.45 -9.74
N GLU A 93 -19.78 1.11 -9.60
CA GLU A 93 -20.01 0.44 -8.32
C GLU A 93 -19.02 0.91 -7.23
N ILE A 94 -17.71 0.97 -7.55
CA ILE A 94 -16.69 1.38 -6.57
C ILE A 94 -16.79 2.87 -6.23
N VAL A 95 -17.10 3.72 -7.20
CA VAL A 95 -17.25 5.18 -6.99
C VAL A 95 -18.48 5.49 -6.14
N GLU A 96 -19.58 4.75 -6.36
CA GLU A 96 -20.85 4.96 -5.66
C GLU A 96 -20.93 4.20 -4.32
N GLN A 97 -20.00 3.28 -4.04
CA GLN A 97 -19.96 2.53 -2.79
C GLN A 97 -19.74 3.44 -1.57
N SER A 98 -20.81 3.73 -0.83
CA SER A 98 -20.78 4.62 0.33
C SER A 98 -19.92 4.10 1.48
N ALA A 99 -19.73 2.77 1.59
CA ALA A 99 -18.83 2.18 2.59
C ALA A 99 -17.37 2.64 2.44
N LEU A 100 -16.96 3.11 1.26
CA LEU A 100 -15.61 3.63 1.02
C LEU A 100 -15.50 5.15 1.21
N ASP A 101 -16.60 5.86 1.47
CA ASP A 101 -16.61 7.32 1.52
C ASP A 101 -15.72 7.88 2.62
N GLU A 102 -15.73 7.24 3.80
CA GLU A 102 -14.87 7.66 4.90
C GLU A 102 -13.39 7.51 4.57
N LEU A 103 -13.02 6.39 3.95
CA LEU A 103 -11.65 6.18 3.49
C LEU A 103 -11.28 7.21 2.43
N ARG A 104 -12.14 7.46 1.43
CA ARG A 104 -11.90 8.47 0.39
C ARG A 104 -11.71 9.85 0.99
N ARG A 105 -12.54 10.26 1.96
CA ARG A 105 -12.41 11.54 2.68
C ARG A 105 -11.11 11.61 3.48
N HIS A 106 -10.74 10.54 4.18
CA HIS A 106 -9.48 10.47 4.91
C HIS A 106 -8.27 10.61 3.97
N VAL A 107 -8.22 9.80 2.92
CA VAL A 107 -7.12 9.76 1.94
C VAL A 107 -7.01 11.08 1.18
N ARG A 108 -8.12 11.61 0.66
CA ARG A 108 -8.14 12.81 -0.19
C ARG A 108 -8.17 14.12 0.57
N PHE A 109 -8.86 14.22 1.69
CA PHE A 109 -9.05 15.50 2.37
C PHE A 109 -8.36 15.56 3.72
N ASN A 110 -7.72 14.46 4.16
CA ASN A 110 -7.10 14.37 5.48
C ASN A 110 -8.15 14.66 6.56
N GLU A 111 -9.35 14.10 6.39
CA GLU A 111 -10.50 14.22 7.29
C GLU A 111 -10.57 13.04 8.27
N GLY A 112 -11.25 13.26 9.40
CA GLY A 112 -11.44 12.28 10.46
C GLY A 112 -10.15 11.91 11.21
N GLU A 113 -10.26 10.87 12.03
CA GLU A 113 -9.17 10.34 12.85
C GLU A 113 -8.07 9.64 12.01
N ASP A 114 -7.02 9.19 12.68
CA ASP A 114 -5.99 8.36 12.07
C ASP A 114 -6.57 7.00 11.65
N TRP A 115 -6.18 6.52 10.47
CA TRP A 115 -6.61 5.22 9.98
C TRP A 115 -5.61 4.16 10.48
N PRO A 116 -6.04 3.20 11.33
CA PRO A 116 -5.12 2.22 11.89
C PRO A 116 -4.67 1.25 10.82
N PHE A 117 -3.46 0.74 11.01
CA PHE A 117 -2.85 -0.27 10.16
C PHE A 117 -1.92 -1.13 11.02
N ILE A 118 -1.74 -2.37 10.60
CA ILE A 118 -0.79 -3.30 11.20
C ILE A 118 0.50 -3.25 10.38
N ALA A 119 1.65 -3.28 11.06
CA ALA A 119 2.97 -3.35 10.44
C ALA A 119 3.73 -4.57 10.96
N ARG A 120 4.25 -5.40 10.06
CA ARG A 120 5.05 -6.60 10.40
C ARG A 120 6.24 -6.72 9.46
N THR A 121 7.35 -7.28 9.93
CA THR A 121 8.50 -7.60 9.08
C THR A 121 8.31 -8.99 8.50
N LEU A 122 8.35 -9.11 7.17
CA LEU A 122 8.33 -10.39 6.45
C LEU A 122 9.75 -10.89 6.17
N HIS A 123 10.64 -9.97 5.77
CA HIS A 123 12.05 -10.26 5.51
C HIS A 123 12.88 -8.98 5.61
N PRO A 124 14.22 -9.07 5.72
CA PRO A 124 15.11 -7.92 5.65
C PRO A 124 14.96 -7.11 4.35
N VAL A 125 15.24 -5.81 4.41
CA VAL A 125 15.16 -4.88 3.28
C VAL A 125 16.04 -5.30 2.10
N ASN A 126 17.21 -5.85 2.40
CA ASN A 126 18.24 -6.30 1.46
C ASN A 126 18.22 -7.82 1.25
N GLU A 127 17.10 -8.48 1.57
CA GLU A 127 16.94 -9.91 1.31
C GLU A 127 16.97 -10.14 -0.21
N VAL A 128 17.82 -11.07 -0.64
CA VAL A 128 17.93 -11.49 -2.03
C VAL A 128 17.33 -12.89 -2.14
N PHE A 129 16.25 -12.98 -2.91
CA PHE A 129 15.57 -14.23 -3.21
C PHE A 129 16.19 -14.91 -4.43
N ASN A 130 15.97 -16.21 -4.57
CA ASN A 130 16.43 -17.00 -5.70
C ASN A 130 15.35 -17.99 -6.12
N ASP A 131 15.00 -18.01 -7.41
CA ASP A 131 13.99 -18.93 -7.98
C ASP A 131 14.59 -20.19 -8.62
N GLY A 132 15.89 -20.42 -8.41
CA GLY A 132 16.70 -21.45 -9.05
C GLY A 132 17.40 -21.00 -10.33
N THR A 133 16.98 -19.88 -10.93
CA THR A 133 17.56 -19.33 -12.17
C THR A 133 18.18 -17.95 -11.98
N GLU A 134 17.50 -17.07 -11.27
CA GLU A 134 17.92 -15.70 -11.07
C GLU A 134 17.80 -15.30 -9.60
N SER A 135 18.69 -14.40 -9.19
CA SER A 135 18.59 -13.73 -7.89
C SER A 135 17.87 -12.40 -8.07
N TYR A 136 16.89 -12.13 -7.21
CA TYR A 136 16.06 -10.93 -7.30
C TYR A 136 15.72 -10.36 -5.92
N GLU A 137 15.36 -9.08 -5.88
CA GLU A 137 14.90 -8.39 -4.68
C GLU A 137 13.42 -8.04 -4.81
N ILE A 138 12.68 -8.20 -3.71
CA ILE A 138 11.27 -7.84 -3.66
C ILE A 138 11.15 -6.42 -3.09
N LEU A 139 10.89 -5.45 -3.97
CA LEU A 139 10.70 -4.04 -3.56
C LEU A 139 9.32 -3.80 -2.96
N HIS A 140 8.29 -4.41 -3.56
CA HIS A 140 6.92 -4.33 -3.08
C HIS A 140 6.08 -5.47 -3.62
N GLU A 141 5.08 -5.87 -2.84
CA GLU A 141 4.05 -6.84 -3.20
C GLU A 141 2.74 -6.34 -2.60
N LEU A 142 1.61 -6.75 -3.19
CA LEU A 142 0.31 -6.36 -2.69
C LEU A 142 -0.75 -7.43 -2.95
N ASP A 143 -1.73 -7.50 -2.07
CA ASP A 143 -2.91 -8.32 -2.24
C ASP A 143 -4.08 -7.72 -1.43
N MET A 144 -5.27 -8.31 -1.57
CA MET A 144 -6.40 -8.06 -0.69
C MET A 144 -6.89 -9.35 -0.07
N ILE A 145 -7.35 -9.28 1.17
CA ILE A 145 -8.08 -10.36 1.80
C ILE A 145 -9.49 -9.92 2.14
N ILE A 146 -10.38 -10.89 2.15
CA ILE A 146 -11.72 -10.77 2.67
C ILE A 146 -11.79 -11.70 3.88
N THR A 147 -12.14 -11.16 5.04
CA THR A 147 -12.33 -11.98 6.26
C THR A 147 -13.68 -12.68 6.22
N ASP A 148 -13.88 -13.67 7.09
CA ASP A 148 -15.18 -14.35 7.25
C ASP A 148 -16.31 -13.41 7.67
N TYR A 149 -15.97 -12.23 8.20
CA TYR A 149 -16.91 -11.16 8.57
C TYR A 149 -17.11 -10.13 7.44
N SER A 150 -16.69 -10.45 6.21
CA SER A 150 -16.81 -9.57 5.03
C SER A 150 -16.09 -8.23 5.15
N GLU A 151 -15.01 -8.17 5.95
CA GLU A 151 -14.13 -7.01 5.96
C GLU A 151 -13.05 -7.16 4.89
N TYR A 152 -12.75 -6.07 4.21
CA TYR A 152 -11.74 -6.02 3.16
C TYR A 152 -10.46 -5.38 3.70
N TYR A 153 -9.35 -6.10 3.64
CA TYR A 153 -8.05 -5.57 4.02
C TYR A 153 -7.14 -5.50 2.80
N SER A 154 -6.52 -4.33 2.61
CA SER A 154 -5.40 -4.18 1.70
C SER A 154 -4.13 -4.59 2.44
N VAL A 155 -3.35 -5.46 1.83
CA VAL A 155 -2.06 -5.93 2.34
C VAL A 155 -0.99 -5.50 1.35
N VAL A 156 0.00 -4.75 1.82
CA VAL A 156 1.12 -4.31 0.97
C VAL A 156 2.44 -4.53 1.68
N SER A 157 3.36 -5.24 1.06
CA SER A 157 4.76 -5.29 1.48
C SER A 157 5.53 -4.18 0.76
N ILE A 158 6.32 -3.40 1.49
CA ILE A 158 7.29 -2.46 0.91
C ILE A 158 8.62 -2.68 1.62
N PHE A 159 9.66 -3.04 0.86
CA PHE A 159 10.98 -3.37 1.40
C PHE A 159 10.93 -4.41 2.54
N GLY A 160 10.11 -5.44 2.38
CA GLY A 160 9.96 -6.52 3.37
C GLY A 160 9.14 -6.17 4.61
N VAL A 161 8.53 -4.99 4.66
CA VAL A 161 7.57 -4.62 5.72
C VAL A 161 6.14 -4.74 5.17
N GLU A 162 5.39 -5.70 5.72
CA GLU A 162 3.95 -5.83 5.50
C GLU A 162 3.20 -4.74 6.25
N LEU A 163 2.31 -4.07 5.52
CA LEU A 163 1.42 -3.02 6.00
C LEU A 163 0.00 -3.42 5.63
N THR A 164 -0.85 -3.61 6.62
CA THR A 164 -2.23 -4.08 6.42
C THR A 164 -3.23 -3.07 6.94
N LEU A 165 -4.19 -2.67 6.11
CA LEU A 165 -5.22 -1.68 6.42
C LEU A 165 -6.60 -2.18 5.99
N ASN A 166 -7.59 -2.06 6.88
CA ASN A 166 -9.00 -2.29 6.55
C ASN A 166 -9.52 -1.14 5.68
N ILE A 167 -10.02 -1.43 4.48
CA ILE A 167 -10.51 -0.37 3.58
C ILE A 167 -11.95 0.05 3.86
N GLY A 168 -12.70 -0.75 4.63
CA GLY A 168 -14.10 -0.51 4.98
C GLY A 168 -14.32 0.09 6.37
N GLY A 169 -13.29 0.15 7.22
CA GLY A 169 -13.42 0.66 8.58
C GLY A 169 -12.09 0.90 9.30
N ARG A 170 -12.17 1.43 10.52
CA ARG A 170 -11.01 1.76 11.38
C ARG A 170 -10.71 0.67 12.41
N THR A 171 -11.00 -0.58 12.06
CA THR A 171 -10.76 -1.77 12.89
C THR A 171 -9.63 -2.59 12.29
N ILE A 172 -8.89 -3.28 13.16
CA ILE A 172 -7.81 -4.20 12.78
C ILE A 172 -8.03 -5.61 13.33
N GLU A 173 -9.00 -5.78 14.22
CA GLU A 173 -9.31 -6.98 14.97
C GLU A 173 -9.60 -8.16 14.03
N GLY A 174 -10.28 -7.91 12.90
CA GLY A 174 -10.54 -8.94 11.91
C GLY A 174 -9.27 -9.48 11.23
N PHE A 175 -8.27 -8.63 10.99
CA PHE A 175 -6.98 -9.11 10.49
C PHE A 175 -6.19 -9.85 11.56
N GLU A 176 -6.23 -9.39 12.82
CA GLU A 176 -5.59 -10.10 13.93
C GLU A 176 -6.17 -11.51 14.11
N GLN A 177 -7.50 -11.65 13.99
CA GLN A 177 -8.17 -12.94 14.02
C GLN A 177 -7.81 -13.79 12.80
N TRP A 178 -7.77 -13.21 11.59
CA TRP A 178 -7.34 -13.91 10.39
C TRP A 178 -5.91 -14.45 10.56
N LEU A 179 -5.00 -13.64 11.09
CA LEU A 179 -3.61 -14.06 11.38
C LEU A 179 -3.59 -15.22 12.37
N ALA A 180 -4.36 -15.15 13.46
CA ALA A 180 -4.41 -16.22 14.46
C ALA A 180 -4.85 -17.57 13.85
N THR A 181 -5.87 -17.55 12.98
CA THR A 181 -6.36 -18.75 12.29
C THR A 181 -5.38 -19.27 11.23
N ASN A 182 -4.53 -18.40 10.69
CA ASN A 182 -3.54 -18.73 9.65
C ASN A 182 -2.10 -18.87 10.20
N ASN A 183 -1.94 -19.19 11.49
CA ASN A 183 -0.64 -19.39 12.16
C ASN A 183 0.34 -18.21 11.98
N GLY A 184 -0.19 -16.99 11.87
CA GLY A 184 0.58 -15.76 11.66
C GLY A 184 1.17 -15.61 10.26
N ALA A 185 0.85 -16.49 9.30
CA ALA A 185 1.35 -16.39 7.94
C ALA A 185 0.90 -15.08 7.25
N SER A 186 1.69 -14.59 6.31
CA SER A 186 1.31 -13.43 5.50
C SER A 186 0.33 -13.83 4.41
N PRO A 187 -0.76 -13.06 4.18
CA PRO A 187 -1.61 -13.23 3.01
C PRO A 187 -0.86 -13.19 1.68
N LEU A 188 0.28 -12.50 1.60
CA LEU A 188 1.08 -12.41 0.39
C LEU A 188 1.73 -13.75 0.01
N TYR A 189 1.91 -14.65 0.98
CA TYR A 189 2.60 -15.94 0.78
C TYR A 189 1.67 -17.15 1.00
N THR A 190 0.51 -16.94 1.60
CA THR A 190 -0.44 -18.02 1.90
C THR A 190 -1.84 -17.62 1.49
N GLY A 191 -2.53 -18.52 0.78
CA GLY A 191 -3.93 -18.34 0.43
C GLY A 191 -4.15 -17.12 -0.47
N LYS A 192 -3.50 -17.08 -1.64
CA LYS A 192 -3.82 -16.10 -2.70
C LYS A 192 -5.33 -16.12 -2.92
N ASN A 193 -6.02 -15.12 -2.41
CA ASN A 193 -7.47 -15.04 -2.42
C ASN A 193 -7.87 -13.77 -3.17
N ALA A 194 -8.85 -13.96 -4.07
CA ALA A 194 -9.46 -13.00 -5.01
C ALA A 194 -8.57 -12.55 -6.17
#